data_AF-A0A936EBS2-F1
#
_entry.id   AF-A0A936EBS2-F1
#
_cell.length_a   1.000
_cell.length_b   1.000
_cell.length_c   1.000
_cell.angle_alpha   90.00
_cell.angle_beta   90.00
_cell.angle_gamma   90.00
#
_symmetry.space_group_name_H-M   'P 1'
#
loop_
_entity.id
_entity.type
_entity.pdbx_description
1 polymer ?
#
loop_
_entity_poly.entity_id
_entity_poly.type
_entity_poly.pdbx_seq_one_letter_code
_entity_poly.pdbx_strand_id
1 'polypeptide(L)'
;MKRYRATLAYDGTAYCGFQRQRSGLPSVQAEVERALGVIAHQPVGLLAAGRTDSGVHATGQIISFDLTWRHGSEKLLRALNANLPDDVVVREVQETGATFHPRFDALRRRYEYFIQECPDGIRRPFTRTRYWQLLETLDMEQMNLAAAHLVGEHDFATFGTPLRRAKAPSVNYLWPTGDVKLIC
;
A
#
# COMPACT_ATOMS: atom_id res chain seq x y z
N MET A 1 13.42 -17.29 -17.05
CA MET A 1 12.54 -16.33 -16.35
C MET A 1 12.98 -16.25 -14.90
N LYS A 2 13.04 -15.05 -14.31
CA LYS A 2 13.51 -14.83 -12.93
C LYS A 2 12.40 -14.14 -12.14
N ARG A 3 12.33 -14.39 -10.83
CA ARG A 3 11.41 -13.70 -9.93
C ARG A 3 12.06 -12.42 -9.42
N TYR A 4 11.32 -11.33 -9.47
CA TYR A 4 11.72 -10.05 -8.92
C TYR A 4 10.80 -9.64 -7.78
N ARG A 5 11.38 -8.99 -6.78
CA ARG A 5 10.68 -8.20 -5.77
C ARG A 5 10.88 -6.73 -6.11
N ALA A 6 9.80 -5.96 -6.10
CA ALA A 6 9.87 -4.51 -6.24
C ALA A 6 9.13 -3.79 -5.11
N THR A 7 9.66 -2.63 -4.72
CA THR A 7 9.07 -1.73 -3.74
C THR A 7 8.42 -0.57 -4.48
N LEU A 8 7.09 -0.45 -4.39
CA LEU A 8 6.32 0.63 -5.00
C LEU A 8 6.02 1.75 -4.00
N ALA A 9 6.01 2.98 -4.50
CA ALA A 9 5.32 4.10 -3.89
C ALA A 9 4.31 4.66 -4.90
N TYR A 10 3.14 5.07 -4.43
CA TYR A 10 2.11 5.64 -5.31
C TYR A 10 1.17 6.59 -4.58
N ASP A 11 0.66 7.56 -5.34
CA ASP A 11 -0.49 8.36 -4.97
C ASP A 11 -1.78 7.64 -5.41
N GLY A 12 -2.54 7.11 -4.45
CA GLY A 12 -3.79 6.41 -4.70
C GLY A 12 -4.97 7.28 -5.18
N THR A 13 -4.84 8.61 -5.21
CA THR A 13 -5.97 9.54 -5.43
C THR A 13 -6.75 9.26 -6.73
N ALA A 14 -6.04 8.92 -7.81
CA ALA A 14 -6.63 8.68 -9.13
C ALA A 14 -7.10 7.21 -9.35
N TYR A 15 -6.94 6.34 -8.34
CA TYR A 15 -7.12 4.90 -8.50
C TYR A 15 -8.28 4.35 -7.66
N CYS A 16 -9.01 3.40 -8.23
CA CYS A 16 -10.01 2.59 -7.55
C CYS A 16 -9.39 1.43 -6.76
N GLY A 17 -8.27 1.73 -6.08
CA GLY A 17 -7.49 0.83 -5.25
C GLY A 17 -6.33 0.16 -6.00
N PHE A 18 -5.64 -0.73 -5.30
CA PHE A 18 -4.52 -1.45 -5.87
C PHE A 18 -4.98 -2.48 -6.92
N GLN A 19 -5.92 -3.33 -6.53
CA GLN A 19 -6.27 -4.54 -7.29
C GLN A 19 -6.99 -4.21 -8.60
N ARG A 20 -6.55 -4.82 -9.69
CA ARG A 20 -7.22 -4.70 -10.99
C ARG A 20 -8.66 -5.25 -10.91
N GLN A 21 -9.61 -4.48 -11.42
CA GLN A 21 -11.03 -4.83 -11.44
C GLN A 21 -11.49 -5.22 -12.85
N ARG A 22 -12.53 -6.06 -12.96
CA ARG A 22 -13.12 -6.47 -14.25
C ARG A 22 -13.81 -5.32 -14.99
N SER A 23 -14.26 -4.30 -14.25
CA SER A 23 -14.87 -3.08 -14.78
C SER A 23 -13.91 -2.23 -15.62
N GLY A 24 -12.60 -2.49 -15.54
CA GLY A 24 -11.58 -1.67 -16.22
C GLY A 24 -11.31 -0.33 -15.54
N LEU A 25 -11.82 -0.12 -14.32
CA LEU A 25 -11.51 1.07 -13.54
C LEU A 25 -10.00 1.18 -13.25
N PRO A 26 -9.44 2.40 -13.21
CA PRO A 26 -8.01 2.61 -12.95
C PRO A 26 -7.57 1.92 -11.66
N SER A 27 -6.48 1.18 -11.72
CA SER A 27 -5.87 0.54 -10.55
C SER A 27 -4.34 0.54 -10.66
N VAL A 28 -3.66 0.60 -9.51
CA VAL A 28 -2.19 0.59 -9.47
C VAL A 28 -1.63 -0.70 -10.08
N GLN A 29 -2.25 -1.86 -9.79
CA GLN A 29 -1.86 -3.13 -10.39
C GLN A 29 -1.93 -3.08 -11.92
N ALA A 30 -3.00 -2.52 -12.49
CA ALA A 30 -3.15 -2.45 -13.94
C ALA A 30 -2.06 -1.60 -14.60
N GLU A 31 -1.68 -0.46 -14.00
CA GLU A 31 -0.59 0.37 -14.52
C GLU A 31 0.77 -0.34 -14.46
N VAL A 32 1.05 -1.04 -13.37
CA VAL A 32 2.31 -1.79 -13.25
C VAL A 32 2.34 -2.99 -14.21
N GLU A 33 1.24 -3.74 -14.35
CA GLU A 33 1.12 -4.82 -15.33
C GLU A 33 1.27 -4.30 -16.77
N ARG A 34 0.74 -3.10 -17.07
CA ARG A 34 0.91 -2.43 -18.37
C ARG A 34 2.39 -2.08 -18.62
N ALA A 35 3.06 -1.43 -17.67
CA ALA A 35 4.47 -1.07 -17.79
C ALA A 35 5.37 -2.32 -17.96
N LEU A 36 5.13 -3.36 -17.17
CA LEU A 36 5.80 -4.65 -17.32
C LEU A 36 5.54 -5.27 -18.69
N GLY A 37 4.30 -5.17 -19.19
CA GLY A 37 3.93 -5.68 -20.50
C GLY A 37 4.66 -5.02 -21.66
N VAL A 38 4.88 -3.71 -21.58
CA VAL A 38 5.70 -2.96 -22.54
C VAL A 38 7.15 -3.43 -22.52
N ILE A 39 7.74 -3.58 -21.33
CA ILE A 39 9.14 -4.02 -21.16
C ILE A 39 9.34 -5.48 -21.63
N ALA A 40 8.37 -6.34 -21.34
CA ALA A 40 8.45 -7.77 -21.63
C ALA A 40 8.00 -8.15 -23.04
N HIS A 41 7.32 -7.23 -23.76
CA HIS A 41 6.60 -7.49 -25.00
C HIS A 41 5.56 -8.62 -24.90
N GLN A 42 5.02 -8.86 -23.71
CA GLN A 42 4.00 -9.85 -23.42
C GLN A 42 3.29 -9.51 -22.09
N PRO A 43 2.06 -9.98 -21.85
CA PRO A 43 1.40 -9.77 -20.56
C PRO A 43 2.21 -10.34 -19.39
N VAL A 44 2.37 -9.55 -18.33
CA VAL A 44 3.03 -9.97 -17.08
C VAL A 44 2.09 -9.67 -15.92
N GLY A 45 1.75 -10.71 -15.16
CA GLY A 45 1.00 -10.57 -13.91
C GLY A 45 1.93 -10.32 -12.72
N LEU A 46 1.35 -9.79 -11.64
CA LEU A 46 2.07 -9.57 -10.39
C LEU A 46 1.27 -10.03 -9.17
N LEU A 47 1.98 -10.25 -8.06
CA LEU A 47 1.43 -10.45 -6.72
C LEU A 47 1.82 -9.27 -5.84
N ALA A 48 1.03 -8.97 -4.81
CA ALA A 48 1.30 -7.88 -3.88
C ALA A 48 1.22 -8.33 -2.42
N ALA A 49 1.90 -7.60 -1.53
CA ALA A 49 1.95 -7.88 -0.09
C ALA A 49 0.62 -7.57 0.61
N GLY A 50 -0.11 -6.58 0.13
CA GLY A 50 -1.45 -6.21 0.60
C GLY A 50 -2.24 -5.55 -0.52
N ARG A 51 -3.54 -5.37 -0.28
CA ARG A 51 -4.40 -4.56 -1.16
C ARG A 51 -4.70 -3.25 -0.43
N THR A 52 -4.75 -2.17 -1.18
CA THR A 52 -5.22 -0.87 -0.71
C THR A 52 -6.53 -0.53 -1.40
N ASP A 53 -7.41 0.14 -0.67
CA ASP A 53 -8.71 0.58 -1.17
C ASP A 53 -8.57 1.85 -2.02
N SER A 54 -9.66 2.25 -2.67
CA SER A 54 -9.71 3.47 -3.50
C SER A 54 -9.20 4.69 -2.75
N GLY A 55 -8.32 5.48 -3.38
CA GLY A 55 -7.74 6.68 -2.78
C GLY A 55 -6.57 6.45 -1.82
N VAL A 56 -6.32 5.23 -1.35
CA VAL A 56 -5.25 4.95 -0.37
C VAL A 56 -3.87 4.96 -1.05
N HIS A 57 -2.93 5.70 -0.47
CA HIS A 57 -1.54 5.79 -0.96
C HIS A 57 -0.65 4.65 -0.42
N ALA A 58 0.54 4.49 -0.98
CA ALA A 58 1.58 3.67 -0.36
C ALA A 58 2.97 4.29 -0.56
N THR A 59 3.85 4.08 0.42
CA THR A 59 5.26 4.49 0.38
C THR A 59 6.22 3.31 0.18
N GLY A 60 5.72 2.07 0.33
CA GLY A 60 6.51 0.84 0.30
C GLY A 60 5.69 -0.43 0.06
N GLN A 61 4.73 -0.39 -0.86
CA GLN A 61 3.98 -1.59 -1.26
C GLN A 61 4.92 -2.58 -1.95
N ILE A 62 5.00 -3.81 -1.45
CA ILE A 62 5.87 -4.83 -2.04
C ILE A 62 5.08 -5.65 -3.06
N ILE A 63 5.64 -5.79 -4.26
CA ILE A 63 5.13 -6.68 -5.31
C ILE A 63 6.17 -7.72 -5.71
N SER A 64 5.70 -8.79 -6.34
CA SER A 64 6.55 -9.73 -7.06
C SER A 64 6.00 -10.06 -8.43
N PHE A 65 6.89 -10.27 -9.39
CA PHE A 65 6.55 -10.68 -10.75
C PHE A 65 7.68 -11.51 -11.34
N ASP A 66 7.35 -12.31 -12.34
CA ASP A 66 8.31 -13.13 -13.07
C ASP A 66 8.61 -12.48 -14.43
N LEU A 67 9.89 -12.27 -14.73
CA LEU A 67 10.33 -11.57 -15.93
C LEU A 67 11.60 -12.18 -16.51
N THR A 68 11.69 -12.24 -17.84
CA THR A 68 12.93 -12.55 -18.55
C THR A 68 13.63 -11.23 -18.88
N TRP A 69 14.66 -10.89 -18.09
CA TRP A 69 15.41 -9.64 -18.23
C TRP A 69 16.90 -9.90 -18.01
N ARG A 70 17.74 -9.46 -18.96
CA ARG A 70 19.19 -9.72 -18.98
C ARG A 70 20.06 -8.51 -18.65
N HIS A 71 19.44 -7.34 -18.45
CA HIS A 71 20.15 -6.07 -18.35
C HIS A 71 20.42 -5.64 -16.90
N GLY A 72 20.08 -6.48 -15.91
CA GLY A 72 20.27 -6.21 -14.49
C GLY A 72 19.16 -5.35 -13.86
N SER A 73 19.07 -5.40 -12.54
CA SER A 73 17.99 -4.77 -11.75
C SER A 73 17.97 -3.25 -11.87
N GLU A 74 19.13 -2.60 -11.95
CA GLU A 74 19.19 -1.14 -12.09
C GLU A 74 18.56 -0.66 -13.41
N LYS A 75 18.85 -1.35 -14.52
CA LYS A 75 18.21 -1.04 -15.81
C LYS A 75 16.73 -1.39 -15.80
N LEU A 76 16.33 -2.43 -15.08
CA LEU A 76 14.91 -2.76 -14.90
C LEU A 76 14.17 -1.65 -14.13
N LEU A 77 14.77 -1.13 -13.06
CA LEU A 77 14.24 -0.01 -12.27
C LEU A 77 13.96 1.21 -13.16
N ARG A 78 14.97 1.61 -13.95
CA ARG A 78 14.85 2.74 -14.89
C ARG A 78 13.80 2.47 -15.96
N ALA A 79 13.76 1.27 -16.53
CA ALA A 79 12.77 0.90 -17.53
C ALA A 79 11.34 0.92 -16.99
N LEU A 80 11.12 0.43 -15.76
CA LEU A 80 9.83 0.48 -15.09
C LEU A 80 9.37 1.92 -14.90
N ASN A 81 10.19 2.76 -14.27
CA ASN A 81 9.82 4.15 -14.00
C ASN A 81 9.67 5.00 -15.27
N ALA A 82 10.34 4.65 -16.37
CA ALA A 82 10.12 5.30 -17.66
C ALA A 82 8.78 4.94 -18.33
N ASN A 83 8.14 3.85 -17.90
CA ASN A 83 6.87 3.36 -18.46
C ASN A 83 5.69 3.51 -17.50
N LEU A 84 5.93 3.93 -16.26
CA LEU A 84 4.90 4.19 -15.26
C LEU A 84 4.47 5.67 -15.31
N PRO A 85 3.23 5.98 -14.89
CA PRO A 85 2.80 7.35 -14.70
C PRO A 85 3.50 8.00 -13.48
N ASP A 86 3.47 9.33 -13.40
CA ASP A 86 4.17 10.11 -12.35
C ASP A 86 3.69 9.81 -10.92
N ASP A 87 2.49 9.28 -10.77
CA ASP A 87 1.85 8.91 -9.52
C ASP A 87 2.12 7.46 -9.07
N VAL A 88 2.91 6.68 -9.84
CA VAL A 88 3.35 5.32 -9.46
C VAL A 88 4.84 5.15 -9.74
N VAL A 89 5.62 4.88 -8.71
CA VAL A 89 7.08 4.77 -8.79
C VAL A 89 7.56 3.45 -8.19
N VAL A 90 8.46 2.77 -8.90
CA VAL A 90 9.29 1.71 -8.35
C VAL A 90 10.51 2.34 -7.70
N ARG A 91 10.66 2.17 -6.39
CA ARG A 91 11.80 2.68 -5.61
C ARG A 91 12.99 1.72 -5.65
N GLU A 92 12.70 0.43 -5.63
CA GLU A 92 13.70 -0.64 -5.59
C GLU A 92 13.18 -1.83 -6.38
N VAL A 93 14.10 -2.55 -7.03
CA VAL A 93 13.81 -3.85 -7.64
C VAL A 93 15.02 -4.76 -7.51
N GLN A 94 14.80 -6.02 -7.17
CA GLN A 94 15.86 -7.02 -7.05
C GLN A 94 15.36 -8.41 -7.42
N GLU A 95 16.25 -9.24 -7.94
CA GLU A 95 15.98 -10.66 -8.14
C GLU A 95 15.83 -11.35 -6.78
N THR A 96 14.93 -12.33 -6.69
CA THR A 96 14.70 -13.12 -5.49
C THR A 96 14.69 -14.61 -5.79
N GLY A 97 14.63 -15.44 -4.75
CA GLY A 97 14.30 -16.85 -4.91
C GLY A 97 12.96 -17.05 -5.62
N ALA A 98 12.84 -18.13 -6.40
CA ALA A 98 11.65 -18.45 -7.19
C ALA A 98 10.39 -18.71 -6.35
N THR A 99 10.55 -18.93 -5.04
CA THR A 99 9.46 -19.20 -4.09
C THR A 99 8.97 -17.96 -3.35
N PHE A 100 9.62 -16.79 -3.52
CA PHE A 100 9.21 -15.57 -2.83
C PHE A 100 7.75 -15.23 -3.12
N HIS A 101 6.99 -14.95 -2.07
CA HIS A 101 5.59 -14.55 -2.13
C HIS A 101 5.34 -13.32 -1.23
N PRO A 102 5.04 -12.14 -1.80
CA PRO A 102 5.03 -10.87 -1.07
C PRO A 102 3.97 -10.81 0.04
N ARG A 103 2.89 -11.57 -0.08
CA ARG A 103 1.84 -11.66 0.97
C ARG A 103 2.20 -12.58 2.13
N PHE A 104 2.81 -13.74 1.86
CA PHE A 104 2.98 -14.81 2.86
C PHE A 104 4.33 -14.73 3.55
N ASP A 105 5.34 -14.20 2.86
CA ASP A 105 6.66 -13.95 3.44
C ASP A 105 6.74 -12.62 4.20
N ALA A 106 5.70 -11.79 4.13
CA ALA A 106 5.63 -10.53 4.87
C ALA A 106 5.38 -10.78 6.36
N LEU A 107 6.32 -10.35 7.20
CA LEU A 107 6.23 -10.47 8.65
C LEU A 107 5.18 -9.53 9.26
N ARG A 108 5.06 -8.30 8.73
CA ARG A 108 4.13 -7.27 9.21
C ARG A 108 3.83 -6.25 8.12
N ARG A 109 2.73 -5.52 8.30
CA ARG A 109 2.41 -4.31 7.52
C ARG A 109 2.29 -3.13 8.47
N ARG A 110 2.70 -1.95 8.02
CA ARG A 110 2.54 -0.69 8.74
C ARG A 110 1.62 0.21 7.91
N TYR A 111 0.65 0.81 8.58
CA TYR A 111 -0.22 1.84 8.01
C TYR A 111 -0.02 3.12 8.81
N GLU A 112 -0.10 4.25 8.14
CA GLU A 112 0.00 5.58 8.73
C GLU A 112 -1.22 6.36 8.27
N TYR A 113 -1.88 7.02 9.22
CA TYR A 113 -3.04 7.85 8.97
C TYR A 113 -2.69 9.27 9.39
N PHE A 114 -2.88 10.24 8.50
CA PHE A 114 -2.57 11.63 8.74
C PHE A 114 -3.87 12.42 8.91
N ILE A 115 -4.00 13.13 10.03
CA ILE A 115 -5.18 13.93 10.36
C ILE A 115 -4.72 15.37 10.57
N GLN A 116 -5.37 16.31 9.88
CA GLN A 116 -5.08 17.73 10.00
C GLN A 116 -6.25 18.46 10.64
N GLU A 117 -6.03 19.01 11.83
CA GLU A 117 -7.01 19.86 12.52
C GLU A 117 -7.18 21.19 11.78
N CYS A 118 -8.42 21.52 11.45
CA CYS A 118 -8.87 22.73 10.76
C CYS A 118 -10.04 23.36 11.52
N PRO A 119 -9.89 23.73 12.81
CA PRO A 119 -10.98 24.27 13.63
C PRO A 119 -11.50 25.63 13.13
N ASP A 120 -10.73 26.31 12.28
CA ASP A 120 -11.14 27.54 11.59
C ASP A 120 -12.16 27.30 10.45
N GLY A 121 -12.45 26.04 10.11
CA GLY A 121 -13.35 25.69 9.02
C GLY A 121 -12.78 25.92 7.62
N ILE A 122 -11.51 26.32 7.51
CA ILE A 122 -10.90 26.68 6.24
C ILE A 122 -10.29 25.43 5.59
N ARG A 123 -10.63 25.15 4.34
CA ARG A 123 -10.06 24.00 3.61
C ARG A 123 -8.58 24.23 3.32
N ARG A 124 -7.76 23.19 3.49
CA ARG A 124 -6.32 23.22 3.16
C ARG A 124 -6.08 22.54 1.80
N PRO A 125 -6.00 23.27 0.68
CA PRO A 125 -6.00 22.65 -0.65
C PRO A 125 -4.81 21.72 -0.90
N PHE A 126 -3.63 22.01 -0.34
CA PHE A 126 -2.41 21.23 -0.59
C PHE A 126 -2.35 19.88 0.15
N THR A 127 -3.12 19.72 1.22
CA THR A 127 -3.13 18.51 2.05
C THR A 127 -4.40 17.67 1.86
N ARG A 128 -5.39 18.18 1.12
CA ARG A 128 -6.75 17.59 1.00
C ARG A 128 -6.80 16.14 0.51
N THR A 129 -5.77 15.67 -0.19
CA THR A 129 -5.65 14.31 -0.72
C THR A 129 -4.59 13.48 0.02
N ARG A 130 -4.15 13.92 1.19
CA ARG A 130 -3.10 13.28 1.99
C ARG A 130 -3.45 13.20 3.47
N TYR A 131 -4.18 14.20 3.96
CA TYR A 131 -4.63 14.34 5.34
C TYR A 131 -6.15 14.33 5.36
N TRP A 132 -6.71 13.65 6.35
CA TRP A 132 -8.10 13.87 6.70
C TRP A 132 -8.22 15.21 7.42
N GLN A 133 -8.89 16.17 6.80
CA GLN A 133 -9.14 17.49 7.41
C GLN A 133 -10.31 17.39 8.38
N LEU A 134 -10.02 17.55 9.66
CA LEU A 134 -10.98 17.48 10.76
C LEU A 134 -11.34 18.90 11.22
N LEU A 135 -12.62 19.20 11.41
CA LEU A 135 -13.07 20.53 11.85
C LEU A 135 -13.00 20.73 13.38
N GLU A 136 -12.45 19.74 14.07
CA GLU A 136 -12.38 19.66 15.53
C GLU A 136 -10.91 19.54 15.95
N THR A 137 -10.63 19.89 17.20
CA THR A 137 -9.34 19.68 17.84
C THR A 137 -9.31 18.32 18.53
N LEU A 138 -8.21 17.58 18.40
CA LEU A 138 -8.10 16.25 18.99
C LEU A 138 -7.51 16.30 20.40
N ASP A 139 -8.09 15.49 21.29
CA ASP A 139 -7.46 15.19 22.58
C ASP A 139 -6.46 14.04 22.39
N MET A 140 -5.20 14.41 22.17
CA MET A 140 -4.12 13.45 21.92
C MET A 140 -3.86 12.53 23.12
N GLU A 141 -4.08 12.99 24.35
CA GLU A 141 -3.89 12.15 25.53
C GLU A 141 -4.94 11.04 25.56
N GLN A 142 -6.22 11.41 25.38
CA GLN A 142 -7.32 10.46 25.35
C GLN A 142 -7.22 9.50 24.16
N MET A 143 -6.79 9.96 22.99
CA MET A 143 -6.55 9.09 21.83
C MET A 143 -5.44 8.07 22.10
N ASN A 144 -4.33 8.49 22.73
CA ASN A 144 -3.23 7.59 23.07
C ASN A 144 -3.65 6.56 24.12
N LEU A 145 -4.40 6.98 25.15
CA LEU A 145 -4.96 6.07 26.16
C LEU A 145 -5.89 5.03 25.51
N ALA A 146 -6.78 5.46 24.61
CA ALA A 146 -7.66 4.54 23.88
C ALA A 146 -6.88 3.57 22.97
N ALA A 147 -5.88 4.08 22.24
CA ALA A 147 -5.06 3.27 21.33
C ALA A 147 -4.21 2.22 22.07
N ALA A 148 -3.78 2.51 23.30
CA ALA A 148 -3.01 1.56 24.12
C ALA A 148 -3.78 0.25 24.38
N HIS A 149 -5.12 0.31 24.46
CA HIS A 149 -5.95 -0.89 24.61
C HIS A 149 -5.98 -1.79 23.37
N LEU A 150 -5.60 -1.27 22.20
CA LEU A 150 -5.58 -2.03 20.95
C LEU A 150 -4.26 -2.79 20.73
N VAL A 151 -3.21 -2.48 21.50
CA VAL A 151 -1.91 -3.16 21.41
C VAL A 151 -2.04 -4.60 21.92
N GLY A 152 -1.39 -5.53 21.23
CA GLY A 152 -1.42 -6.95 21.56
C GLY A 152 -2.37 -7.76 20.67
N GLU A 153 -2.74 -8.95 21.14
CA GLU A 153 -3.58 -9.89 20.40
C GLU A 153 -5.06 -9.68 20.73
N HIS A 154 -5.85 -9.34 19.72
CA HIS A 154 -7.29 -9.10 19.86
C HIS A 154 -8.06 -9.65 18.66
N ASP A 155 -9.36 -9.93 18.85
CA ASP A 155 -10.27 -10.13 17.73
C ASP A 155 -10.76 -8.77 17.20
N PHE A 156 -10.29 -8.40 16.02
CA PHE A 156 -10.60 -7.11 15.39
C PHE A 156 -11.89 -7.14 14.54
N ALA A 157 -12.82 -8.05 14.81
CA ALA A 157 -14.02 -8.24 13.98
C ALA A 157 -14.92 -7.00 13.95
N THR A 158 -14.90 -6.18 15.01
CA THR A 158 -15.63 -4.90 15.07
C THR A 158 -15.01 -3.81 14.20
N PHE A 159 -13.74 -3.95 13.82
CA PHE A 159 -12.98 -2.96 13.04
C PHE A 159 -12.87 -3.32 11.55
N GLY A 160 -13.52 -4.39 11.10
CA GLY A 160 -13.45 -4.80 9.70
C GLY A 160 -14.55 -5.76 9.28
N THR A 161 -14.97 -5.67 8.02
CA THR A 161 -15.87 -6.67 7.42
C THR A 161 -15.05 -7.62 6.55
N PRO A 162 -15.01 -8.92 6.85
CA PRO A 162 -14.28 -9.86 6.00
C PRO A 162 -15.01 -10.05 4.67
N LEU A 163 -14.28 -10.00 3.56
CA LEU A 163 -14.81 -10.15 2.18
C LEU A 163 -15.50 -11.50 1.92
N ARG A 164 -15.20 -12.50 2.74
CA ARG A 164 -15.96 -13.76 2.87
C ARG A 164 -16.30 -13.91 4.34
N ARG A 165 -17.49 -14.40 4.67
CA ARG A 165 -17.79 -14.87 6.04
C ARG A 165 -16.68 -15.83 6.47
N ALA A 166 -15.78 -15.36 7.33
CA ALA A 166 -14.73 -16.19 7.88
C ALA A 166 -15.37 -17.17 8.86
N LYS A 167 -14.95 -18.44 8.82
CA LYS A 167 -15.30 -19.42 9.87
C LYS A 167 -14.44 -19.22 11.13
N ALA A 168 -13.45 -18.33 11.09
CA ALA A 168 -12.46 -18.11 12.14
C ALA A 168 -12.39 -16.63 12.54
N PRO A 169 -12.09 -16.32 13.81
CA PRO A 169 -11.99 -14.95 14.32
C PRO A 169 -10.86 -14.17 13.65
N SER A 170 -11.00 -12.84 13.57
CA SER A 170 -10.00 -11.93 13.00
C SER A 170 -8.94 -11.55 14.02
N VAL A 171 -8.33 -12.58 14.61
CA VAL A 171 -7.27 -12.42 15.60
C VAL A 171 -6.04 -11.87 14.90
N ASN A 172 -5.63 -10.66 15.29
CA ASN A 172 -4.41 -10.03 14.81
C ASN A 172 -3.60 -9.52 16.00
N TYR A 173 -2.30 -9.38 15.81
CA TYR A 173 -1.43 -8.71 16.77
C TYR A 173 -1.14 -7.29 16.29
N LEU A 174 -1.42 -6.29 17.13
CA LEU A 174 -0.99 -4.92 16.89
C LEU A 174 0.31 -4.66 17.66
N TRP A 175 1.40 -4.46 16.92
CA TRP A 175 2.71 -4.19 17.52
C TRP A 175 2.79 -2.77 18.06
N PRO A 176 3.44 -2.57 19.22
CA PRO A 176 3.80 -1.23 19.64
C PRO A 176 4.71 -0.62 18.59
N THR A 177 4.31 0.53 18.10
CA THR A 177 5.14 1.36 17.24
C THR A 177 6.08 2.15 18.13
N GLY A 178 7.34 1.72 18.24
CA GLY A 178 8.37 2.48 18.99
C GLY A 178 8.34 3.95 18.56
N ASP A 179 8.20 4.84 19.55
CA ASP A 179 8.10 6.30 19.44
C ASP A 179 7.17 6.86 18.35
N VAL A 180 6.10 6.15 17.97
CA VAL A 180 5.04 6.77 17.17
C VAL A 180 4.02 7.38 18.11
N LYS A 181 4.27 8.64 18.48
CA LYS A 181 3.17 9.57 18.75
C LYS A 181 2.34 9.61 17.47
N LEU A 182 1.01 9.53 17.58
CA LEU A 182 0.14 9.94 16.48
C LEU A 182 0.64 11.32 16.00
N ILE A 183 1.26 11.34 14.82
CA ILE A 183 1.73 12.58 14.20
C ILE A 183 0.51 13.14 13.48
N CYS A 184 -0.16 14.11 14.11
CA CYS A 184 -1.05 15.02 13.39
C CYS A 184 -0.21 15.86 12.41
#